data_AF-I3SD89-F1
#
_entry.id   AF-I3SD89-F1
#
_cell.length_a   1.000
_cell.length_b   1.000
_cell.length_c   1.000
_cell.angle_alpha   90.00
_cell.angle_beta   90.00
_cell.angle_gamma   90.00
#
_symmetry.space_group_name_H-M   'P 1'
#
loop_
_entity.id
_entity.type
_entity.pdbx_description
1 polymer ?
#
loop_
_entity_poly.entity_id
_entity_poly.type
_entity_poly.pdbx_seq_one_letter_code
_entity_poly.pdbx_strand_id
1 'polypeptide(L)' 'MVRGKNMAETFKFVYVLILFISICFVITISDSLNLADYSCIKDKDCPKVKSFNIRCRKGFCVNIL' A
#
# COMPACT_ATOMS: atom_id res chain seq x y z
N MET A 1 0.85 38.71 -25.72
CA MET A 1 0.98 37.24 -25.63
C MET A 1 1.07 36.82 -24.17
N VAL A 2 -0.05 36.48 -23.54
CA VAL A 2 -0.13 36.03 -22.13
C VAL A 2 -1.05 34.81 -22.06
N ARG A 3 -0.77 33.77 -22.85
CA ARG A 3 -1.71 32.63 -22.98
C ARG A 3 -1.07 31.23 -22.89
N GLY A 4 0.25 31.12 -22.69
CA GLY A 4 0.96 29.84 -22.65
C GLY A 4 1.64 29.48 -21.32
N LYS A 5 1.77 30.41 -20.37
CA LYS A 5 2.60 30.21 -19.17
C LYS A 5 1.92 29.35 -18.10
N ASN A 6 0.58 29.45 -17.99
CA ASN A 6 -0.21 28.79 -16.95
C ASN A 6 -0.43 27.29 -17.20
N MET A 7 -0.51 26.87 -18.47
CA MET A 7 -0.70 25.45 -18.84
C MET A 7 0.49 24.61 -18.39
N ALA A 8 1.72 25.08 -18.63
CA ALA A 8 2.94 24.34 -18.32
C ALA A 8 3.13 24.13 -16.81
N GLU A 9 2.78 25.12 -15.98
CA GLU A 9 2.79 24.98 -14.53
C GLU A 9 1.72 24.00 -14.04
N THR A 10 0.49 24.10 -14.56
CA THR A 10 -0.57 23.14 -14.24
C THR A 10 -0.20 21.72 -14.64
N PHE A 11 0.39 21.50 -15.82
CA PHE A 11 0.84 20.19 -16.26
C PHE A 11 1.96 19.64 -15.37
N LYS A 12 2.89 20.48 -14.90
CA LYS A 12 3.91 20.07 -13.92
C LYS A 12 3.29 19.64 -12.60
N PHE A 13 2.31 20.39 -12.11
CA PHE A 13 1.62 20.06 -10.86
C PHE A 13 0.84 18.74 -10.98
N VAL A 14 0.09 18.55 -12.07
CA VAL A 14 -0.64 17.31 -12.35
C VAL A 14 0.33 16.12 -12.43
N TYR A 15 1.48 16.29 -13.07
CA TYR A 15 2.50 15.24 -13.16
C TYR A 15 3.02 14.83 -11.77
N VAL A 16 3.33 15.78 -10.90
CA VAL A 16 3.76 15.51 -9.52
C VAL A 16 2.68 14.77 -8.72
N LEU A 17 1.41 15.17 -8.87
CA LEU A 17 0.29 14.49 -8.22
C LEU A 17 0.13 13.04 -8.69
N ILE A 18 0.24 12.79 -10.00
CA ILE A 18 0.16 11.44 -10.56
C ILE A 18 1.28 10.56 -10.00
N LEU A 19 2.51 11.07 -9.97
CA LEU A 19 3.64 10.35 -9.39
C LEU A 19 3.40 10.03 -7.90
N PHE A 20 2.92 11.01 -7.13
CA PHE A 20 2.62 10.82 -5.72
C PHE A 20 1.56 9.73 -5.50
N ILE A 21 0.46 9.78 -6.24
CA ILE A 21 -0.61 8.77 -6.16
C ILE A 21 -0.07 7.39 -6.55
N SER A 22 0.74 7.30 -7.61
CA SER A 22 1.35 6.05 -8.06
C SER A 22 2.25 5.43 -7.00
N ILE A 23 3.07 6.24 -6.32
CA ILE A 23 3.92 5.79 -5.20
C ILE A 23 3.06 5.32 -4.03
N CYS A 24 2.04 6.09 -3.63
CA CYS A 24 1.12 5.68 -2.56
C CYS A 24 0.41 4.37 -2.87
N PHE A 25 0.02 4.16 -4.13
CA PHE A 25 -0.62 2.93 -4.57
C PHE A 25 0.33 1.73 -4.48
N VAL A 26 1.58 1.87 -4.93
CA VAL A 26 2.61 0.82 -4.81
C VAL A 26 2.89 0.47 -3.35
N ILE A 27 2.99 1.46 -2.46
CA ILE A 27 3.18 1.24 -1.03
C ILE A 27 1.99 0.47 -0.44
N THR A 28 0.76 0.86 -0.79
CA THR A 28 -0.46 0.22 -0.28
C THR A 28 -0.57 -1.24 -0.73
N ILE A 29 -0.26 -1.54 -1.99
CA ILE A 29 -0.23 -2.93 -2.48
C ILE A 29 0.86 -3.72 -1.77
N SER A 30 2.06 -3.14 -1.63
CA SER A 30 3.19 -3.82 -0.98
C SER A 30 2.87 -4.15 0.48
N ASP A 31 2.27 -3.24 1.23
CA ASP A 31 1.86 -3.49 2.61
C ASP A 31 0.82 -4.62 2.71
N SER A 32 -0.16 -4.66 1.80
CA SER A 32 -1.16 -5.74 1.76
C SER A 32 -0.56 -7.11 1.42
N LEU A 33 0.50 -7.16 0.60
CA LEU A 33 1.21 -8.39 0.24
C LEU A 33 2.10 -8.88 1.38
N ASN A 34 2.69 -7.99 2.17
CA ASN A 34 3.58 -8.37 3.27
C ASN A 34 2.86 -9.17 4.35
N LEU A 35 1.56 -8.97 4.58
CA LEU A 35 0.80 -9.81 5.51
C LEU A 35 0.52 -11.21 4.92
N ALA A 36 0.27 -11.28 3.61
CA ALA A 36 -0.07 -12.49 2.89
C ALA A 36 1.14 -13.40 2.61
N ASP A 37 2.37 -12.90 2.64
CA ASP A 37 3.59 -13.70 2.36
C ASP A 37 4.08 -14.50 3.58
N TYR A 38 3.59 -14.21 4.79
CA TYR A 38 3.91 -15.01 5.96
C TYR A 38 3.20 -16.36 5.88
N SER A 39 3.92 -17.35 5.34
CA SER A 39 3.53 -18.75 5.47
C SER A 39 3.53 -19.15 6.95
N CYS A 40 2.46 -19.79 7.40
CA CYS A 40 2.29 -20.20 8.79
C CYS A 40 1.73 -21.63 8.87
N ILE A 41 2.10 -22.34 9.93
CA ILE A 41 1.53 -23.66 10.27
C ILE A 41 0.61 -23.53 11.50
N LYS A 42 0.94 -22.63 12.42
CA LYS A 42 0.21 -22.38 13.67
C LYS A 42 0.01 -20.89 13.85
N ASP A 43 -1.01 -20.49 14.60
CA ASP A 43 -1.28 -19.06 14.89
C ASP A 43 -0.11 -18.33 15.58
N LYS A 44 0.80 -19.08 16.23
CA LYS A 44 1.99 -18.53 16.90
C LYS A 44 3.09 -18.09 15.95
N ASP A 45 3.11 -18.60 14.72
CA ASP A 45 4.06 -18.18 13.67
C ASP A 45 3.73 -16.78 13.12
N CYS A 46 2.48 -16.33 13.31
CA CYS A 46 2.07 -15.02 12.84
C CYS A 46 2.53 -13.90 13.80
N PRO A 47 3.01 -12.77 13.26
CA PRO A 47 3.39 -11.63 14.08
C PRO A 47 2.16 -11.09 14.81
N LYS A 48 2.25 -10.98 16.13
CA LYS A 48 1.21 -10.38 16.95
C LYS A 48 1.37 -8.87 16.94
N VAL A 49 0.67 -8.19 16.04
CA VAL A 49 0.53 -6.73 16.09
C VAL A 49 -0.62 -6.35 17.01
N LYS A 50 -0.38 -5.42 17.94
CA LYS A 50 -1.37 -4.97 18.95
C LYS A 50 -2.70 -4.49 18.37
N SER A 51 -2.73 -4.06 17.11
CA SER A 51 -3.91 -3.50 16.46
C SER A 51 -4.69 -4.49 15.59
N PHE A 52 -4.17 -5.70 15.35
CA PHE A 52 -4.75 -6.65 14.40
C PHE A 52 -4.77 -8.07 14.97
N ASN A 53 -5.91 -8.74 14.88
CA ASN A 53 -6.06 -10.12 15.31
C ASN A 53 -5.66 -11.06 14.16
N ILE A 54 -4.34 -11.18 13.96
CA ILE A 54 -3.78 -12.01 12.90
C ILE A 54 -3.79 -13.47 13.34
N ARG A 55 -4.29 -14.35 12.47
CA ARG A 55 -4.28 -15.81 12.66
C ARG A 55 -3.85 -16.53 11.40
N CYS A 56 -3.48 -17.79 11.57
CA CYS A 56 -3.10 -18.64 10.46
C CYS A 56 -4.33 -19.25 9.78
N ARG A 57 -4.55 -18.94 8.50
CA ARG A 57 -5.61 -19.53 7.68
C ARG A 57 -5.04 -20.04 6.36
N LYS A 58 -5.31 -21.31 6.05
CA LYS A 58 -4.87 -21.97 4.81
C LYS A 58 -3.36 -21.85 4.53
N GLY A 59 -2.56 -21.82 5.60
CA GLY A 59 -1.10 -21.71 5.48
C GLY A 59 -0.56 -20.29 5.42
N PHE A 60 -1.40 -19.26 5.58
CA PHE A 60 -0.99 -17.85 5.53
C PHE A 60 -1.53 -17.05 6.72
N CYS A 61 -0.76 -16.05 7.16
CA CYS A 61 -1.19 -15.11 8.18
C CYS A 61 -2.21 -14.13 7.61
N VAL A 62 -3.42 -14.12 8.16
CA VAL A 62 -4.49 -13.20 7.74
C VAL A 62 -5.02 -12.43 8.93
N ASN A 63 -5.32 -11.15 8.74
CA ASN A 63 -6.01 -10.37 9.75
C ASN A 63 -7.49 -10.77 9.79
N ILE A 64 -7.96 -11.20 10.96
CA ILE A 64 -9.37 -11.52 11.20
C ILE A 64 -9.96 -10.35 11.95
N LEU A 65 -10.65 -9.47 11.21
CA LEU A 65 -11.47 -8.39 11.76
C LEU A 65 -12.59 -8.95 12.65
#